data_AF-A0A6G4K9Y9-F1
#
_entry.id   AF-A0A6G4K9Y9-F1
#
_cell.length_a   1.000
_cell.length_b   1.000
_cell.length_c   1.000
_cell.angle_alpha   90.00
_cell.angle_beta   90.00
_cell.angle_gamma   90.00
#
_symmetry.space_group_name_H-M   'P 1'
#
loop_
_entity.id
_entity.type
_entity.pdbx_description
1 polymer ?
#
loop_
_entity_poly.entity_id
_entity_poly.type
_entity_poly.pdbx_seq_one_letter_code
_entity_poly.pdbx_strand_id
1 'polypeptide(L)'
;MKTLPDIHVREASSCPSPVTIWQTLLSRLLGQHYGLTLNDTPFADERVIEQHIEAGISLCDAVNFLVEKYALVRTDQPGFSTCPRSQLINSIDILRARRATGLMTRDNYRTVNNITLGKHPEKR
;
A
#
# COMPACT_ATOMS: atom_id res chain seq x y z
N MET A 1 -8.17 32.31 4.65
CA MET A 1 -8.60 31.20 5.52
C MET A 1 -8.20 29.87 4.87
N LYS A 2 -7.59 28.99 5.67
CA LYS A 2 -7.26 27.56 5.45
C LYS A 2 -6.15 27.19 4.46
N THR A 3 -4.96 27.05 5.04
CA THR A 3 -3.80 26.28 4.57
C THR A 3 -4.16 24.79 4.53
N LEU A 4 -4.00 24.13 3.38
CA LEU A 4 -3.97 22.66 3.28
C LEU A 4 -2.51 22.22 3.26
N PRO A 5 -2.07 21.32 4.16
CA PRO A 5 -0.73 20.76 4.08
C PRO A 5 -0.74 19.64 3.03
N ASP A 6 -0.51 19.99 1.76
CA ASP A 6 -0.14 19.02 0.74
C ASP A 6 1.36 18.71 0.93
N ILE A 7 1.67 18.00 2.00
CA ILE A 7 2.96 17.35 2.19
C ILE A 7 2.90 16.04 1.38
N HIS A 8 2.82 16.16 0.06
CA HIS A 8 3.23 15.08 -0.82
C HIS A 8 4.72 15.28 -1.10
N VAL A 9 5.50 14.84 -0.12
CA VAL A 9 6.95 14.66 -0.23
C VAL A 9 7.22 13.94 -1.55
N ARG A 10 7.79 14.71 -2.48
CA ARG A 10 8.56 14.21 -3.60
C ARG A 10 9.80 13.57 -2.98
N GLU A 11 9.95 12.26 -3.10
CA GLU A 11 11.25 11.64 -2.96
C GLU A 11 11.70 11.02 -4.28
N ALA A 12 12.75 11.66 -4.78
CA ALA A 12 13.52 11.35 -5.95
C ALA A 12 14.13 9.94 -5.87
N SER A 13 14.00 9.20 -6.97
CA SER A 13 15.07 8.43 -7.61
C SER A 13 16.29 8.06 -6.77
N SER A 14 16.16 7.03 -5.93
CA SER A 14 17.24 6.10 -5.56
C SER A 14 16.56 4.86 -4.97
N CYS A 15 17.00 3.64 -5.30
CA CYS A 15 16.31 2.38 -5.02
C CYS A 15 15.71 2.33 -3.60
N PRO A 16 14.38 2.46 -3.43
CA PRO A 16 13.78 2.58 -2.11
C PRO A 16 13.88 1.25 -1.36
N SER A 17 14.11 1.32 -0.05
CA SER A 17 14.14 0.15 0.82
C SER A 17 12.79 -0.59 0.77
N PRO A 18 12.74 -1.91 1.05
CA PRO A 18 11.49 -2.67 1.02
C PRO A 18 10.43 -2.10 1.98
N VAL A 19 10.85 -1.57 3.13
CA VAL A 19 9.97 -0.87 4.09
C VAL A 19 9.41 0.41 3.49
N THR A 20 10.26 1.24 2.86
CA THR A 20 9.83 2.47 2.20
C THR A 20 8.84 2.20 1.05
N ILE A 21 9.06 1.12 0.30
CA ILE A 21 8.13 0.67 -0.75
C ILE A 21 6.76 0.35 -0.15
N TRP A 22 6.73 -0.40 0.96
CA TRP A 22 5.51 -0.72 1.69
C TRP A 22 4.80 0.53 2.19
N GLN A 23 5.50 1.43 2.90
CA GLN A 23 4.92 2.68 3.41
C GLN A 23 4.31 3.53 2.31
N THR A 24 5.02 3.66 1.18
CA THR A 24 4.57 4.45 0.02
C THR A 24 3.30 3.85 -0.58
N LEU A 25 3.24 2.53 -0.74
CA LEU A 25 2.07 1.84 -1.29
C LEU A 25 0.89 1.85 -0.31
N LEU A 26 1.12 1.59 0.97
CA LEU A 26 0.11 1.61 2.02
C LEU A 26 -0.52 2.99 2.16
N SER A 27 0.30 4.04 2.20
CA SER A 27 -0.20 5.43 2.25
C SER A 27 -1.15 5.72 1.09
N ARG A 28 -0.80 5.27 -0.12
CA ARG A 28 -1.64 5.46 -1.30
C ARG A 28 -2.92 4.63 -1.26
N LEU A 29 -2.84 3.37 -0.83
CA LEU A 29 -3.99 2.47 -0.75
C LEU A 29 -4.98 2.93 0.32
N LEU A 30 -4.50 3.23 1.52
CA LEU A 30 -5.30 3.69 2.65
C LEU A 30 -5.98 5.02 2.35
N GLY A 31 -5.21 5.99 1.84
CA GLY A 31 -5.75 7.30 1.51
C GLY A 31 -6.76 7.25 0.36
N GLN A 32 -6.49 6.43 -0.66
CA GLN A 32 -7.39 6.30 -1.81
C GLN A 32 -8.67 5.53 -1.48
N HIS A 33 -8.56 4.41 -0.79
CA HIS A 33 -9.65 3.44 -0.63
C HIS A 33 -10.41 3.55 0.67
N TYR A 34 -9.81 4.07 1.74
CA TYR A 34 -10.43 4.15 3.06
C TYR A 34 -10.42 5.58 3.63
N GLY A 35 -9.77 6.53 2.95
CA GLY A 35 -9.58 7.88 3.46
C GLY A 35 -8.71 7.95 4.71
N LEU A 36 -7.88 6.92 4.95
CA LEU A 36 -7.00 6.82 6.11
C LEU A 36 -5.58 7.27 5.77
N THR A 37 -4.86 7.82 6.75
CA THR A 37 -3.43 8.05 6.61
C THR A 37 -2.63 6.87 7.16
N LEU A 38 -1.37 6.73 6.75
CA LEU A 38 -0.49 5.69 7.30
C LEU A 38 -0.38 5.77 8.83
N ASN A 39 -0.36 7.00 9.38
CA ASN A 39 -0.25 7.26 10.81
C ASN A 39 -1.45 6.73 11.63
N ASP A 40 -2.62 6.60 11.00
CA ASP A 40 -3.82 6.04 11.63
C ASP A 40 -3.78 4.50 11.68
N THR A 41 -2.71 3.89 11.16
CA THR A 41 -2.57 2.44 11.05
C THR A 41 -1.32 1.93 11.76
N PRO A 42 -1.30 0.66 12.22
CA PRO A 42 -0.10 0.07 12.81
C PRO A 42 1.10 0.01 11.84
N PHE A 43 0.87 0.25 10.55
CA PHE A 43 1.93 0.34 9.54
C PHE A 43 2.70 1.66 9.58
N ALA A 44 2.34 2.60 10.46
CA ALA A 44 3.19 3.74 10.77
C ALA A 44 4.54 3.30 11.38
N ASP A 45 4.54 2.19 12.10
CA ASP A 45 5.74 1.59 12.67
C ASP A 45 6.45 0.70 11.63
N GLU A 46 7.69 1.05 11.31
CA GLU A 46 8.54 0.30 10.39
C GLU A 46 8.73 -1.15 10.84
N ARG A 47 8.77 -1.40 12.15
CA ARG A 47 8.97 -2.74 12.72
C ARG A 47 7.81 -3.68 12.38
N VAL A 48 6.59 -3.13 12.33
CA VAL A 48 5.40 -3.88 11.91
C VAL A 48 5.56 -4.27 10.43
N ILE A 49 6.02 -3.35 9.58
CA ILE A 49 6.25 -3.63 8.16
C ILE A 49 7.34 -4.68 7.97
N GLU A 50 8.48 -4.54 8.65
CA GLU A 50 9.58 -5.51 8.62
C GLU A 50 9.10 -6.91 9.00
N GLN A 51 8.33 -7.04 10.08
CA GLN A 51 7.79 -8.33 10.51
C GLN A 51 6.88 -8.96 9.45
N HIS A 52 6.08 -8.16 8.74
CA HIS A 52 5.23 -8.68 7.65
C HIS A 52 6.07 -9.13 6.44
N ILE A 53 7.15 -8.42 6.14
CA ILE A 53 8.10 -8.79 5.09
C ILE A 53 8.84 -10.09 5.46
N GLU A 54 9.34 -10.20 6.69
CA GLU A 54 10.01 -11.40 7.20
C GLU A 54 9.06 -12.61 7.26
N ALA A 55 7.80 -12.38 7.62
CA ALA A 55 6.75 -13.40 7.59
C ALA A 55 6.32 -13.78 6.17
N GLY A 56 6.78 -13.07 5.12
CA GLY A 56 6.39 -13.31 3.73
C GLY A 56 4.93 -12.97 3.46
N ILE A 57 4.33 -12.08 4.25
CA ILE A 57 2.95 -11.64 4.07
C ILE A 57 2.88 -10.70 2.87
N SER A 58 1.88 -10.89 2.01
CA SER A 58 1.67 -10.00 0.87
C SER A 58 1.08 -8.65 1.32
N LEU A 59 1.35 -7.60 0.54
CA LEU A 59 0.82 -6.27 0.86
C LEU A 59 -0.73 -6.26 0.86
N CYS A 60 -1.36 -7.03 -0.03
CA CYS A 60 -2.82 -7.15 -0.04
C CYS A 60 -3.34 -7.88 1.19
N ASP A 61 -2.69 -8.95 1.64
CA ASP A 61 -3.11 -9.67 2.85
C ASP A 61 -2.94 -8.80 4.10
N ALA A 62 -1.86 -8.04 4.20
CA ALA A 62 -1.64 -7.12 5.31
C ALA A 62 -2.74 -6.06 5.40
N VAL A 63 -3.13 -5.45 4.28
CA VAL A 63 -4.23 -4.48 4.26
C VAL A 63 -5.58 -5.17 4.49
N ASN A 64 -5.83 -6.32 3.89
CA ASN A 64 -7.07 -7.07 4.07
C ASN A 64 -7.25 -7.50 5.52
N PHE A 65 -6.19 -7.93 6.19
CA PHE A 65 -6.20 -8.24 7.61
C PHE A 65 -6.59 -7.02 8.45
N LEU A 66 -6.08 -5.83 8.11
CA LEU A 66 -6.46 -4.58 8.78
C LEU A 66 -7.94 -4.25 8.53
N VAL A 67 -8.38 -4.37 7.28
CA VAL A 67 -9.79 -4.13 6.88
C VAL A 67 -10.73 -5.05 7.63
N GLU A 68 -10.39 -6.34 7.75
CA GLU A 68 -11.19 -7.30 8.51
C GLU A 68 -11.15 -7.00 10.01
N LYS A 69 -9.97 -6.71 10.57
CA LYS A 69 -9.77 -6.43 11.99
C LYS A 69 -10.52 -5.19 12.46
N TYR A 70 -10.55 -4.13 11.64
CA TYR A 70 -11.17 -2.85 11.97
C TYR A 70 -12.50 -2.62 11.22
N ALA A 71 -13.01 -3.63 10.52
CA ALA A 71 -14.22 -3.55 9.70
C ALA A 71 -14.25 -2.31 8.79
N LEU A 72 -13.12 -2.02 8.11
CA LEU A 72 -13.01 -0.81 7.30
C LEU A 72 -13.94 -0.86 6.09
N VAL A 73 -14.57 0.27 5.83
CA VAL A 73 -15.46 0.47 4.69
C VAL A 73 -14.73 1.23 3.60
N ARG A 74 -14.77 0.68 2.39
CA ARG A 74 -14.12 1.20 1.21
C ARG A 74 -14.89 2.44 0.68
N THR A 75 -14.22 3.58 0.64
CA THR A 75 -14.78 4.91 0.35
C THR A 75 -14.55 5.39 -1.09
N ASP A 76 -13.73 4.72 -1.91
CA ASP A 76 -13.49 5.12 -3.31
C ASP A 76 -14.64 4.79 -4.27
N GLN A 77 -15.79 4.34 -3.75
CA GLN A 77 -16.92 3.96 -4.58
C GLN A 77 -17.75 5.18 -4.99
N PRO A 78 -17.96 5.41 -6.29
CA PRO A 78 -19.00 6.33 -6.74
C PRO A 78 -20.36 5.74 -6.34
N GLY A 79 -21.23 6.56 -5.75
CA GLY A 79 -22.53 6.15 -5.17
C GLY A 79 -23.55 5.50 -6.12
N PHE A 80 -23.16 5.19 -7.36
CA PHE A 80 -23.99 4.63 -8.42
C PHE A 80 -23.38 3.36 -9.08
N SER A 81 -22.51 2.61 -8.38
CA SER A 81 -22.07 1.31 -8.90
C SER A 81 -22.97 0.18 -8.41
N THR A 82 -23.66 -0.48 -9.33
CA THR A 82 -24.63 -1.58 -9.11
C THR A 82 -24.01 -2.92 -8.72
N CYS A 83 -22.70 -3.00 -8.54
CA CYS A 83 -22.03 -4.22 -8.09
C CYS A 83 -21.67 -4.10 -6.61
N PRO A 84 -22.04 -5.07 -5.74
CA PRO A 84 -21.46 -5.17 -4.41
C PRO A 84 -19.97 -5.47 -4.61
N ARG A 85 -19.13 -4.46 -4.45
CA ARG A 85 -17.68 -4.65 -4.51
C ARG A 85 -17.16 -4.98 -3.13
N SER A 86 -16.23 -5.92 -3.12
CA SER A 86 -15.53 -6.36 -1.91
C SER A 86 -14.92 -5.16 -1.19
N GLN A 87 -15.08 -5.14 0.14
CA GLN A 87 -14.43 -4.17 1.02
C GLN A 87 -12.91 -4.34 1.05
N LEU A 88 -12.41 -5.47 0.54
CA LEU A 88 -11.00 -5.85 0.49
C LEU A 88 -10.27 -5.21 -0.70
N ILE A 89 -8.95 -5.05 -0.53
CA ILE A 89 -8.02 -4.62 -1.57
C ILE A 89 -7.66 -5.82 -2.46
N ASN A 90 -7.64 -5.58 -3.77
CA ASN A 90 -7.24 -6.59 -4.76
C ASN A 90 -5.94 -6.19 -5.46
N SER A 91 -5.32 -7.14 -6.16
CA SER A 91 -4.13 -6.94 -7.00
C SER A 91 -4.24 -5.76 -7.98
N ILE A 92 -5.44 -5.45 -8.49
CA ILE A 92 -5.69 -4.29 -9.35
C ILE A 92 -5.47 -2.97 -8.63
N ASP A 93 -5.87 -2.89 -7.36
CA ASP A 93 -5.68 -1.70 -6.52
C ASP A 93 -4.19 -1.51 -6.21
N ILE A 94 -3.46 -2.60 -5.95
CA ILE A 94 -2.00 -2.59 -5.83
C ILE A 94 -1.34 -2.04 -7.09
N LEU A 95 -1.78 -2.50 -8.26
CA LEU A 95 -1.25 -2.04 -9.55
C LEU A 95 -1.52 -0.55 -9.77
N ARG A 96 -2.70 -0.06 -9.39
CA ARG A 96 -3.06 1.36 -9.44
C ARG A 96 -2.22 2.19 -8.48
N ALA A 97 -2.03 1.73 -7.24
CA ALA A 97 -1.18 2.40 -6.26
C ALA A 97 0.26 2.49 -6.75
N ARG A 98 0.82 1.40 -7.30
CA ARG A 98 2.16 1.38 -7.91
C ARG A 98 2.32 2.37 -9.06
N ARG A 99 1.30 2.51 -9.90
CA ARG A 99 1.30 3.47 -11.01
C ARG A 99 1.24 4.91 -10.50
N ALA A 100 0.44 5.17 -9.47
CA ALA A 100 0.31 6.49 -8.85
C ALA A 100 1.58 6.93 -8.11
N THR A 101 2.34 5.98 -7.55
CA THR A 101 3.58 6.25 -6.81
C THR A 101 4.82 6.30 -7.69
N GLY A 102 4.70 6.01 -8.99
CA GLY A 102 5.85 6.07 -9.91
C GLY A 102 6.88 4.96 -9.70
N LEU A 103 6.59 3.93 -8.89
CA LEU A 103 7.48 2.79 -8.62
C LEU A 103 7.61 1.81 -9.81
N MET A 104 7.10 2.17 -10.99
CA MET A 104 7.14 1.36 -12.23
C MET A 104 8.39 1.63 -13.09
N THR A 105 9.57 1.74 -12.48
CA THR A 105 10.84 1.71 -13.24
C THR A 105 11.20 0.27 -13.61
N ARG A 106 11.65 0.05 -14.86
CA ARG A 106 11.91 -1.26 -15.48
C ARG A 106 12.78 -2.19 -14.62
N ASP A 107 13.77 -1.62 -13.93
CA ASP A 107 14.72 -2.37 -13.08
C ASP A 107 14.16 -2.69 -11.67
N ASN A 108 13.22 -1.89 -11.16
CA ASN A 108 12.59 -2.11 -9.84
C ASN A 108 11.32 -2.96 -9.93
N TYR A 109 10.83 -3.28 -11.13
CA TYR A 109 9.61 -4.06 -11.32
C TYR A 109 9.66 -5.40 -10.59
N ARG A 110 10.77 -6.14 -10.72
CA ARG A 110 10.94 -7.46 -10.11
C ARG A 110 11.02 -7.38 -8.59
N THR A 111 11.77 -6.40 -8.08
CA THR A 111 11.93 -6.14 -6.64
C THR A 111 10.60 -5.77 -6.00
N VAL A 112 9.90 -4.77 -6.54
CA VAL A 112 8.58 -4.36 -6.03
C VAL A 112 7.58 -5.50 -6.13
N ASN A 113 7.57 -6.25 -7.25
CA ASN A 113 6.66 -7.39 -7.41
C ASN A 113 6.90 -8.49 -6.37
N ASN A 114 8.17 -8.86 -6.16
CA ASN A 114 8.59 -9.84 -5.16
C ASN A 114 8.20 -9.41 -3.74
N ILE A 115 8.46 -8.14 -3.40
CA ILE A 115 8.13 -7.55 -2.09
C ILE A 115 6.62 -7.47 -1.87
N THR A 116 5.84 -7.08 -2.88
CA THR A 116 4.37 -6.97 -2.75
C THR A 116 3.67 -8.32 -2.65
N LEU A 117 4.25 -9.36 -3.26
CA LEU A 117 3.69 -10.72 -3.25
C LEU A 117 4.20 -11.58 -2.08
N GLY A 118 5.05 -11.04 -1.19
CA GLY A 118 5.67 -11.83 -0.12
C GLY A 118 6.68 -12.87 -0.63
N LYS A 119 7.02 -12.86 -1.92
CA LYS A 119 8.05 -13.75 -2.49
C LYS A 119 9.41 -13.10 -2.31
N HIS A 120 9.99 -13.21 -1.12
CA HIS A 120 11.40 -12.89 -0.94
C HIS A 120 12.22 -13.77 -1.91
N PRO A 121 13.15 -13.21 -2.71
CA PRO A 121 14.10 -14.07 -3.42
C PRO A 121 14.87 -14.84 -2.35
N GLU A 122 14.72 -16.16 -2.32
CA GLU A 122 15.57 -17.02 -1.51
C GLU A 122 17.02 -16.64 -1.84
N LYS A 123 17.76 -16.17 -0.82
CA LYS A 123 19.21 -16.06 -0.92
C LYS A 123 19.72 -17.49 -1.12
N ARG A 124 20.08 -17.83 -2.35
CA ARG A 124 20.82 -19.04 -2.68
C ARG A 124 22.28 -18.69 -2.90
#